data_AF-F4X9Z0-F1
#
_entry.id   AF-F4X9Z0-F1
#
_cell.length_a   1.000
_cell.length_b   1.000
_cell.length_c   1.000
_cell.angle_alpha   90.00
_cell.angle_beta   90.00
_cell.angle_gamma   90.00
#
_symmetry.space_group_name_H-M   'P 1'
#
loop_
_entity.id
_entity.type
_entity.pdbx_description
1 polymer ?
#
loop_
_entity_poly.entity_id
_entity_poly.type
_entity_poly.pdbx_seq_one_letter_code
_entity_poly.pdbx_strand_id
1 'polypeptide(L)'
;MQIGGLGTNSTAKLGGTSQIQKSAKKTVENAMTDGFVEQIKEMARKDAQTGVYMSDEFTQMRQAYKTRYVSPNRSGLQGQVMSFMQRAAMGGNRGNFLMRLLGGYSMKASLGIHSQYNTAEVFAPNGELVGAYTCGGQWVEFPTEAESQFLGDTNLVYLEAYRAARAEMKSAAQGQAPADTATVDIRA
;
A
#
# COMPACT_ATOMS: atom_id res chain seq x y z
N MET A 1 44.64 30.76 -11.05
CA MET A 1 43.93 29.46 -11.12
C MET A 1 42.74 29.52 -10.18
N GLN A 2 41.54 29.61 -10.73
CA GLN A 2 40.29 29.79 -10.01
C GLN A 2 39.49 28.48 -10.14
N ILE A 3 39.17 27.88 -9.00
CA ILE A 3 38.47 26.60 -8.88
C ILE A 3 36.99 26.86 -9.15
N GLY A 4 36.50 26.36 -10.28
CA GLY A 4 35.12 26.50 -10.74
C GLY A 4 34.15 25.66 -9.93
N GLY A 5 32.98 26.25 -9.70
CA GLY A 5 31.97 25.83 -8.73
C GLY A 5 31.37 24.44 -8.96
N LEU A 6 31.04 23.81 -7.83
CA LEU A 6 30.13 22.67 -7.70
C LEU A 6 28.77 23.04 -8.30
N GLY A 7 28.43 22.45 -9.44
CA GLY A 7 27.12 22.57 -10.06
C GLY A 7 26.07 21.79 -9.27
N THR A 8 25.32 22.48 -8.42
CA THR A 8 24.09 21.99 -7.79
C THR A 8 22.92 22.11 -8.78
N ASN A 9 22.90 21.28 -9.83
CA ASN A 9 21.78 21.27 -10.78
C ASN A 9 20.80 20.14 -10.46
N SER A 10 19.83 20.46 -9.61
CA SER A 10 18.38 20.25 -9.83
C SER A 10 17.66 20.20 -8.49
N THR A 11 17.47 21.37 -7.88
CA THR A 11 16.34 21.58 -6.96
C THR A 11 15.06 21.50 -7.80
N ALA A 12 14.54 20.28 -7.93
CA ALA A 12 13.21 20.05 -8.45
C ALA A 12 12.20 20.83 -7.59
N LYS A 13 11.48 21.71 -8.26
CA LYS A 13 10.41 22.59 -7.76
C LYS A 13 9.56 21.92 -6.66
N LEU A 14 9.81 22.28 -5.39
CA LEU A 14 9.02 21.87 -4.23
C LEU A 14 7.77 22.77 -4.12
N GLY A 15 6.76 22.51 -4.96
CA GLY A 15 5.55 23.36 -5.01
C GLY A 15 4.34 22.75 -5.70
N GLY A 16 4.36 21.46 -6.03
CA GLY A 16 3.23 20.72 -6.57
C GLY A 16 3.29 19.27 -6.10
N THR A 17 2.14 18.62 -5.93
CA THR A 17 2.08 17.18 -5.65
C THR A 17 2.87 16.41 -6.70
N SER A 18 3.78 15.54 -6.26
CA SER A 18 4.62 14.73 -7.14
C SER A 18 3.74 13.90 -8.09
N GLN A 19 4.24 13.59 -9.30
CA GLN A 19 3.53 12.69 -10.23
C GLN A 19 3.18 11.35 -9.56
N ILE A 20 4.06 10.87 -8.68
CA ILE A 20 3.83 9.68 -7.85
C ILE A 20 2.58 9.88 -6.99
N GLN A 21 2.50 10.97 -6.21
CA GLN A 21 1.35 11.27 -5.34
C GLN A 21 0.04 11.41 -6.13
N LYS A 22 0.06 12.08 -7.29
CA LYS A 22 -1.13 12.24 -8.14
C LYS A 22 -1.63 10.89 -8.67
N SER A 23 -0.70 10.06 -9.16
CA SER A 23 -1.03 8.72 -9.64
C SER A 23 -1.54 7.81 -8.52
N ALA A 24 -0.91 7.87 -7.33
CA ALA A 24 -1.31 7.11 -6.16
C ALA A 24 -2.72 7.47 -5.72
N LYS A 25 -2.99 8.77 -5.54
CA LYS A 25 -4.32 9.28 -5.18
C LYS A 25 -5.39 8.78 -6.16
N LYS A 26 -5.16 8.90 -7.48
CA LYS A 26 -6.10 8.41 -8.50
C LYS A 26 -6.35 6.91 -8.39
N THR A 27 -5.31 6.10 -8.15
CA THR A 27 -5.45 4.66 -7.95
C THR A 27 -6.30 4.36 -6.71
N VAL A 28 -6.05 5.06 -5.61
CA VAL A 28 -6.81 4.88 -4.36
C VAL A 28 -8.26 5.31 -4.52
N GLU A 29 -8.53 6.46 -5.14
CA GLU A 29 -9.90 6.95 -5.43
C GLU A 29 -10.70 5.93 -6.26
N ASN A 30 -10.07 5.29 -7.24
CA ASN A 30 -10.72 4.25 -8.04
C ASN A 30 -10.96 2.95 -7.27
N ALA A 31 -10.12 2.64 -6.29
CA ALA A 31 -10.22 1.42 -5.48
C ALA A 31 -11.18 1.57 -4.28
N MET A 32 -11.26 2.76 -3.69
CA MET A 32 -12.12 3.09 -2.54
C MET A 32 -13.57 3.35 -2.98
N THR A 33 -14.18 2.36 -3.63
CA THR A 33 -15.58 2.40 -4.04
C THR A 33 -16.52 2.45 -2.83
N ASP A 34 -17.72 3.04 -3.01
CA ASP A 34 -18.74 3.10 -1.95
C ASP A 34 -19.05 1.71 -1.37
N GLY A 35 -19.14 0.68 -2.23
CA GLY A 35 -19.40 -0.69 -1.79
C GLY A 35 -18.27 -1.26 -0.92
N PHE A 36 -17.01 -0.97 -1.26
CA PHE A 36 -15.87 -1.39 -0.45
C PHE A 36 -15.81 -0.63 0.89
N VAL A 37 -16.09 0.66 0.87
CA VAL A 37 -16.18 1.50 2.08
C VAL A 37 -17.28 0.99 3.02
N GLU A 38 -18.46 0.65 2.50
CA GLU A 38 -19.54 0.07 3.30
C GLU A 38 -19.16 -1.31 3.86
N GLN A 39 -18.44 -2.14 3.09
CA GLN A 39 -17.92 -3.41 3.59
C GLN A 39 -16.94 -3.21 4.76
N ILE A 40 -16.05 -2.21 4.69
CA ILE A 40 -15.15 -1.86 5.81
C ILE A 40 -15.96 -1.47 7.05
N LYS A 41 -16.97 -0.60 6.89
CA LYS A 41 -17.82 -0.14 8.00
C LYS A 41 -18.60 -1.29 8.64
N GLU A 42 -19.13 -2.21 7.83
CA GLU A 42 -19.83 -3.41 8.27
C GLU A 42 -18.94 -4.29 9.16
N MET A 43 -17.70 -4.55 8.72
CA MET A 43 -16.76 -5.34 9.51
C MET A 43 -16.35 -4.61 10.79
N ALA A 44 -16.10 -3.31 10.73
CA ALA A 44 -15.77 -2.50 11.90
C ALA A 44 -16.91 -2.51 12.95
N ARG A 45 -18.18 -2.45 12.51
CA ARG A 45 -19.35 -2.56 13.39
C ARG A 45 -19.43 -3.93 14.07
N LYS A 46 -19.20 -5.03 13.33
CA LYS A 46 -19.20 -6.40 13.87
C LYS A 46 -18.08 -6.61 14.89
N ASP A 47 -16.88 -6.17 14.55
CA ASP A 47 -15.70 -6.20 15.42
C ASP A 47 -15.91 -5.38 16.71
N ALA A 48 -16.57 -4.21 16.61
CA ALA A 48 -16.91 -3.39 17.78
C ALA A 48 -17.86 -4.07 18.77
N GLN A 49 -18.81 -4.87 18.28
CA GLN A 49 -19.74 -5.64 19.10
C GLN A 49 -19.02 -6.74 19.88
N THR A 50 -18.01 -7.37 19.29
CA THR A 50 -17.20 -8.42 19.94
C THR A 50 -16.00 -7.85 20.70
N GLY A 51 -15.74 -6.55 20.60
CA GLY A 51 -14.61 -5.88 21.28
C GLY A 51 -13.24 -6.16 20.65
N VAL A 52 -13.20 -6.79 19.47
CA VAL A 52 -11.97 -7.01 18.69
C VAL A 52 -11.69 -5.78 17.86
N TYR A 53 -10.44 -5.30 17.76
CA TYR A 53 -10.09 -4.17 16.89
C TYR A 53 -9.24 -4.66 15.72
N MET A 54 -9.67 -4.37 14.49
CA MET A 54 -9.06 -4.83 13.23
C MET A 54 -8.85 -6.34 13.20
N SER A 55 -9.95 -7.10 13.15
CA SER A 55 -9.89 -8.57 13.10
C SER A 55 -8.99 -9.12 11.98
N ASP A 56 -8.55 -10.37 12.13
CA ASP A 56 -7.79 -11.07 11.10
C ASP A 56 -8.59 -11.19 9.79
N GLU A 57 -9.91 -11.35 9.89
CA GLU A 57 -10.82 -11.36 8.73
C GLU A 57 -10.76 -10.03 7.98
N PHE A 58 -10.86 -8.90 8.69
CA PHE A 58 -10.72 -7.58 8.08
C PHE A 58 -9.34 -7.38 7.46
N THR A 59 -8.28 -7.78 8.17
CA THR A 59 -6.90 -7.67 7.68
C THR A 59 -6.70 -8.47 6.39
N GLN A 60 -7.20 -9.70 6.33
CA GLN A 60 -7.13 -10.55 5.13
C GLN A 60 -7.94 -9.97 3.97
N MET A 61 -9.17 -9.52 4.24
CA MET A 61 -10.03 -8.88 3.24
C MET A 61 -9.34 -7.65 2.64
N ARG A 62 -8.80 -6.76 3.47
CA ARG A 62 -8.07 -5.55 3.04
C ARG A 62 -6.85 -5.90 2.19
N GLN A 63 -6.06 -6.89 2.60
CA GLN A 63 -4.85 -7.29 1.86
C GLN A 63 -5.19 -7.92 0.50
N ALA A 64 -6.21 -8.78 0.45
CA ALA A 64 -6.68 -9.37 -0.81
C ALA A 64 -7.22 -8.29 -1.76
N TYR A 65 -7.99 -7.33 -1.24
CA TYR A 65 -8.51 -6.23 -2.04
C TYR A 65 -7.38 -5.32 -2.57
N LYS A 66 -6.44 -4.94 -1.70
CA LYS A 66 -5.24 -4.17 -2.09
C LYS A 66 -4.48 -4.87 -3.21
N THR A 67 -4.22 -6.17 -3.05
CA THR A 67 -3.48 -6.98 -4.04
C THR A 67 -4.16 -6.97 -5.41
N ARG A 68 -5.50 -6.96 -5.44
CA ARG A 68 -6.28 -7.04 -6.68
C ARG A 68 -6.47 -5.70 -7.39
N TYR A 69 -6.63 -4.61 -6.64
CA TYR A 69 -7.09 -3.33 -7.21
C TYR A 69 -6.08 -2.19 -7.09
N VAL A 70 -5.05 -2.33 -6.25
CA VAL A 70 -4.09 -1.26 -5.94
C VAL A 70 -2.66 -1.68 -6.28
N SER A 71 -2.28 -2.89 -5.90
CA SER A 71 -0.91 -3.39 -6.06
C SER A 71 -0.53 -3.65 -7.52
N PRO A 72 0.72 -3.35 -7.92
CA PRO A 72 1.28 -3.84 -9.17
C PRO A 72 1.28 -5.37 -9.28
N ASN A 73 1.18 -5.91 -10.50
CA ASN A 73 1.40 -7.33 -10.77
C ASN A 73 2.91 -7.67 -10.69
N ARG A 74 3.44 -7.75 -9.46
CA ARG A 74 4.87 -7.95 -9.20
C ARG A 74 5.39 -9.30 -9.70
N SER A 75 4.61 -10.37 -9.59
CA SER A 75 5.00 -11.69 -10.12
C SER A 75 5.14 -11.66 -11.65
N GLY A 76 4.23 -10.97 -12.35
CA GLY A 76 4.34 -10.75 -13.79
C GLY A 76 5.56 -9.89 -14.17
N LEU A 77 5.92 -8.90 -13.36
CA LEU A 77 7.13 -8.10 -13.55
C LEU A 77 8.40 -8.92 -13.32
N GLN A 78 8.45 -9.69 -12.23
CA GLN A 78 9.56 -10.59 -11.93
C GLN A 78 9.77 -11.59 -13.08
N GLY A 79 8.70 -12.18 -13.62
CA GLY A 79 8.77 -13.07 -14.78
C GLY A 79 9.39 -12.41 -16.02
N GLN A 80 9.06 -11.15 -16.30
CA GLN A 80 9.66 -10.38 -17.39
C GLN A 80 11.15 -10.10 -17.15
N VAL A 81 11.53 -9.72 -15.92
CA VAL A 81 12.93 -9.48 -15.51
C VAL A 81 13.76 -10.75 -15.68
N MET A 82 13.30 -11.89 -15.14
CA MET A 82 14.01 -13.16 -15.23
C MET A 82 14.15 -13.64 -16.68
N SER A 83 13.09 -13.48 -17.48
CA SER A 83 13.13 -13.81 -18.91
C SER A 83 14.16 -12.97 -19.67
N PHE A 84 14.28 -11.68 -19.34
CA PHE A 84 15.32 -10.82 -19.92
C PHE A 84 16.71 -11.28 -19.51
N MET A 85 16.96 -11.46 -18.20
CA MET A 85 18.27 -11.85 -17.69
C MET A 85 18.74 -13.18 -18.29
N GLN A 86 17.84 -14.16 -18.43
CA GLN A 86 18.15 -15.45 -19.04
C GLN A 86 18.56 -15.29 -20.52
N ARG A 87 17.81 -14.50 -21.30
CA ARG A 87 18.16 -14.23 -22.71
C ARG A 87 19.48 -13.48 -22.83
N ALA A 88 19.71 -12.50 -21.97
CA ALA A 88 20.96 -11.74 -21.97
C ALA A 88 22.15 -12.64 -21.62
N ALA A 89 22.00 -13.55 -20.65
CA ALA A 89 23.02 -14.53 -20.30
C ALA A 89 23.35 -15.48 -21.47
N MET A 90 22.34 -16.03 -22.16
CA MET A 90 22.54 -16.88 -23.33
C MET A 90 23.26 -16.15 -24.47
N GLY A 91 23.00 -14.85 -24.64
CA GLY A 91 23.66 -14.02 -25.64
C GLY A 91 25.05 -13.49 -25.23
N GLY A 92 25.54 -13.83 -24.04
CA GLY A 92 26.82 -13.30 -23.52
C GLY A 92 26.80 -11.79 -23.22
N ASN A 93 25.62 -11.18 -23.12
CA ASN A 93 25.46 -9.75 -22.89
C ASN A 93 25.85 -9.37 -21.46
N ARG A 94 26.64 -8.31 -21.31
CA ARG A 94 27.12 -7.78 -20.03
C ARG A 94 27.00 -6.25 -20.02
N GLY A 95 26.98 -5.66 -18.82
CA GLY A 95 26.88 -4.22 -18.63
C GLY A 95 25.47 -3.76 -18.25
N ASN A 96 25.20 -2.47 -18.47
CA ASN A 96 23.98 -1.81 -18.02
C ASN A 96 22.93 -1.74 -19.14
N PHE A 97 21.69 -2.08 -18.80
CA PHE A 97 20.56 -2.12 -19.73
C PHE A 97 19.40 -1.29 -19.19
N LEU A 98 18.74 -0.57 -20.10
CA LEU A 98 17.48 0.10 -19.87
C LEU A 98 16.44 -0.52 -20.79
N MET A 99 15.32 -0.97 -20.23
CA MET A 99 14.28 -1.62 -21.03
C MET A 99 12.88 -1.25 -20.58
N ARG A 100 11.96 -1.17 -21.55
CA ARG A 100 10.53 -1.04 -21.29
C ARG A 100 9.92 -2.41 -21.06
N LEU A 101 9.12 -2.53 -20.02
CA LEU A 101 8.34 -3.70 -19.68
C LEU A 101 6.86 -3.49 -20.08
N LEU A 102 6.09 -4.57 -20.11
CA LEU A 102 4.65 -4.51 -20.34
C LEU A 102 3.95 -3.64 -19.28
N GLY A 103 2.83 -3.00 -19.65
CA GLY A 103 2.08 -2.13 -18.75
C GLY A 103 2.72 -0.75 -18.51
N GLY A 104 3.71 -0.36 -19.33
CA GLY A 104 4.38 0.93 -19.21
C GLY A 104 5.47 1.00 -18.13
N TYR A 105 5.76 -0.13 -17.48
CA TYR A 105 6.86 -0.26 -16.54
C TYR A 105 8.20 -0.15 -17.27
N SER A 106 9.26 0.10 -16.52
CA SER A 106 10.63 0.10 -17.02
C SER A 106 11.56 -0.64 -16.07
N MET A 107 12.70 -1.07 -16.59
CA MET A 107 13.73 -1.75 -15.83
C MET A 107 15.09 -1.12 -16.11
N LYS A 108 15.89 -0.99 -15.06
CA LYS A 108 17.34 -0.82 -15.14
C LYS A 108 17.98 -2.12 -14.70
N ALA A 109 18.85 -2.71 -15.50
CA ALA A 109 19.54 -3.95 -15.13
C ALA A 109 21.06 -3.78 -15.29
N SER A 110 21.81 -4.41 -14.40
CA SER A 110 23.26 -4.54 -14.51
C SER A 110 23.60 -6.02 -14.57
N LEU A 111 24.28 -6.44 -15.64
CA LEU A 111 24.65 -7.84 -15.87
C LEU A 111 26.17 -8.00 -15.74
N GLY A 112 26.57 -8.76 -14.73
CA GLY A 112 27.97 -9.00 -14.41
C GLY A 112 28.58 -10.17 -15.18
N ILE A 113 29.84 -10.48 -14.85
CA ILE A 113 30.53 -11.66 -15.39
C ILE A 113 29.87 -12.95 -14.91
N HIS A 114 29.42 -12.96 -13.66
CA HIS A 114 28.71 -14.07 -13.02
C HIS A 114 27.27 -13.63 -12.73
N SER A 115 26.32 -14.54 -12.92
CA SER A 115 24.89 -14.29 -12.73
C SER A 115 24.53 -13.82 -11.32
N GLN A 116 25.32 -14.21 -10.31
CA GLN A 116 25.16 -13.77 -8.91
C GLN A 116 25.33 -12.26 -8.71
N TYR A 117 26.01 -11.57 -9.64
CA TYR A 117 26.20 -10.12 -9.62
C TYR A 117 25.16 -9.38 -10.47
N ASN A 118 24.22 -10.10 -11.10
CA ASN A 118 23.18 -9.45 -11.87
C ASN A 118 22.21 -8.76 -10.92
N THR A 119 21.82 -7.54 -11.28
CA THR A 119 20.80 -6.78 -10.57
C THR A 119 19.78 -6.23 -11.55
N ALA A 120 18.57 -5.97 -11.05
CA ALA A 120 17.60 -5.17 -11.75
C ALA A 120 16.75 -4.35 -10.78
N GLU A 121 16.35 -3.17 -11.21
CA GLU A 121 15.39 -2.30 -10.56
C GLU A 121 14.22 -2.09 -11.52
N VAL A 122 13.00 -2.27 -11.02
CA VAL A 122 11.77 -2.12 -11.81
C VAL A 122 10.99 -0.91 -11.33
N PHE A 123 10.68 -0.02 -12.26
CA PHE A 123 9.98 1.23 -12.02
C PHE A 123 8.59 1.20 -12.66
N ALA A 124 7.59 1.67 -11.92
CA ALA A 124 6.24 1.94 -12.40
C ALA A 124 6.21 3.11 -13.40
N PRO A 125 5.12 3.27 -14.18
CA PRO A 125 5.00 4.36 -15.15
C PRO A 125 5.13 5.77 -14.56
N ASN A 126 4.82 5.92 -13.28
CA ASN A 126 4.95 7.17 -12.51
C ASN A 126 6.39 7.42 -11.99
N GLY A 127 7.33 6.51 -12.24
CA GLY A 127 8.74 6.58 -11.81
C GLY A 127 9.04 5.94 -10.45
N GLU A 128 8.05 5.34 -9.79
CA GLU A 128 8.22 4.70 -8.48
C GLU A 128 8.90 3.32 -8.59
N LEU A 129 9.86 3.02 -7.70
CA LEU A 129 10.48 1.70 -7.62
C LEU A 129 9.48 0.69 -7.02
N VAL A 130 9.20 -0.41 -7.71
CA VAL A 130 8.19 -1.41 -7.29
C VAL A 130 8.77 -2.78 -6.98
N GLY A 131 9.99 -3.05 -7.42
CA GLY A 131 10.69 -4.30 -7.19
C GLY A 131 12.15 -4.24 -7.63
N ALA A 132 12.99 -5.05 -7.02
CA ALA A 132 14.38 -5.20 -7.42
C ALA A 132 14.84 -6.65 -7.35
N TYR A 133 15.65 -7.05 -8.31
CA TYR A 133 16.47 -8.25 -8.25
C TYR A 133 17.86 -7.85 -7.74
N THR A 134 18.26 -8.35 -6.58
CA THR A 134 19.50 -7.96 -5.90
C THR A 134 20.65 -8.89 -6.23
N CYS A 135 21.88 -8.43 -5.96
CA CYS A 135 23.04 -9.30 -5.97
C CYS A 135 22.85 -10.43 -4.96
N GLY A 136 23.16 -11.67 -5.34
CA GLY A 136 22.76 -12.87 -4.59
C GLY A 136 21.42 -13.47 -5.02
N GLY A 137 20.79 -12.90 -6.04
CA GLY A 137 19.70 -13.51 -6.78
C GLY A 137 18.33 -13.46 -6.10
N GLN A 138 18.14 -12.53 -5.16
CA GLN A 138 16.89 -12.39 -4.41
C GLN A 138 16.00 -11.33 -5.06
N TRP A 139 14.68 -11.57 -5.05
CA TRP A 139 13.69 -10.58 -5.43
C TRP A 139 13.18 -9.87 -4.18
N VAL A 140 13.20 -8.53 -4.22
CA VAL A 140 12.69 -7.67 -3.16
C VAL A 140 11.56 -6.83 -3.73
N GLU A 141 10.43 -6.80 -3.04
CA GLU A 141 9.28 -5.98 -3.39
C GLU A 141 9.30 -4.67 -2.59
N PHE A 142 8.98 -3.56 -3.25
CA PHE A 142 8.86 -2.26 -2.59
C PHE A 142 7.40 -1.83 -2.56
N PRO A 143 6.86 -1.42 -1.39
CA PRO A 143 5.52 -0.89 -1.30
C PRO A 143 5.42 0.42 -2.08
N THR A 144 4.30 0.60 -2.75
CA THR A 144 3.98 1.84 -3.49
C THR A 144 3.31 2.86 -2.58
N GLU A 145 3.37 4.11 -2.99
CA GLU A 145 2.61 5.22 -2.40
C GLU A 145 1.11 4.93 -2.46
N ALA A 146 0.62 4.34 -3.56
CA ALA A 146 -0.78 3.94 -3.70
C ALA A 146 -1.19 2.89 -2.65
N GLU A 147 -0.37 1.86 -2.44
CA GLU A 147 -0.63 0.85 -1.42
C GLU A 147 -0.58 1.44 -0.01
N SER A 148 0.34 2.37 0.25
CA SER A 148 0.50 3.02 1.56
C SER A 148 -0.70 3.92 1.87
N GLN A 149 -1.12 4.75 0.92
CA GLN A 149 -2.31 5.58 1.03
C GLN A 149 -3.58 4.74 1.20
N PHE A 150 -3.75 3.68 0.39
CA PHE A 150 -4.90 2.78 0.52
C PHE A 150 -5.02 2.15 1.91
N LEU A 151 -3.90 1.70 2.48
CA LEU A 151 -3.89 1.16 3.84
C LEU A 151 -4.23 2.22 4.89
N GLY A 152 -3.73 3.44 4.74
CA GLY A 152 -4.05 4.58 5.61
C GLY A 152 -5.54 4.92 5.56
N ASP A 153 -6.09 5.11 4.36
CA ASP A 153 -7.48 5.50 4.16
C ASP A 153 -8.46 4.42 4.64
N THR A 154 -8.16 3.14 4.34
CA THR A 154 -8.95 2.01 4.84
C THR A 154 -8.93 1.94 6.38
N ASN A 155 -7.79 2.23 7.01
CA ASN A 155 -7.68 2.26 8.47
C ASN A 155 -8.49 3.39 9.08
N LEU A 156 -8.53 4.56 8.45
CA LEU A 156 -9.32 5.69 8.93
C LEU A 156 -10.82 5.38 8.87
N VAL A 157 -11.31 4.89 7.73
CA VAL A 157 -12.72 4.46 7.58
C VAL A 157 -13.10 3.42 8.63
N TYR A 158 -12.24 2.41 8.82
CA TYR A 158 -12.46 1.37 9.83
C TYR A 158 -12.51 1.97 11.24
N LEU A 159 -11.53 2.80 11.60
CA LEU A 159 -11.41 3.39 12.93
C LEU A 159 -12.63 4.27 13.27
N GLU A 160 -13.09 5.08 12.32
CA GLU A 160 -14.26 5.94 12.50
C GLU A 160 -15.52 5.10 12.75
N ALA A 161 -15.77 4.09 11.92
CA ALA A 161 -16.92 3.20 12.07
C ALA A 161 -16.88 2.40 13.36
N TYR A 162 -15.71 1.89 13.74
CA TYR A 162 -15.50 1.17 15.00
C TYR A 162 -15.81 2.05 16.21
N ARG A 163 -15.28 3.29 16.23
CA ARG A 163 -15.52 4.25 17.31
C ARG A 163 -16.99 4.65 17.42
N ALA A 164 -17.64 4.89 16.28
CA ALA A 164 -19.07 5.20 16.24
C ALA A 164 -19.90 4.07 16.85
N ALA A 165 -19.65 2.82 16.43
CA ALA A 165 -20.35 1.65 16.96
C ALA A 165 -20.16 1.48 18.48
N ARG A 166 -18.93 1.64 18.99
CA ARG A 166 -18.65 1.57 20.43
C ARG A 166 -19.31 2.72 21.21
N ALA A 167 -19.38 3.92 20.64
CA ALA A 167 -20.05 5.06 21.26
C ALA A 167 -21.56 4.81 21.37
N GLU A 168 -22.20 4.33 20.30
CA GLU A 168 -23.62 3.97 20.30
C GLU A 168 -23.94 2.89 21.34
N MET A 169 -23.12 1.84 21.43
CA MET A 169 -23.28 0.80 22.45
C MET A 169 -23.16 1.35 23.88
N LYS A 170 -22.21 2.27 24.11
CA LYS A 170 -22.04 2.92 25.42
C LYS A 170 -23.24 3.80 25.77
N SER A 171 -23.76 4.56 24.82
CA SER A 171 -24.96 5.38 25.00
C SER A 171 -26.21 4.54 25.26
N ALA A 172 -26.38 3.43 24.54
CA ALA A 172 -27.49 2.50 24.75
C ALA A 172 -27.46 1.87 26.15
N ALA A 173 -26.27 1.46 26.62
CA ALA A 173 -26.09 0.92 27.98
C ALA A 173 -26.40 1.96 29.08
N GLN A 174 -26.10 3.24 28.83
CA GLN A 174 -26.38 4.33 29.79
C GLN A 174 -27.86 4.74 29.82
N GLY A 175 -28.59 4.61 28.70
CA GLY A 175 -30.03 4.86 28.62
C GLY A 175 -30.90 3.75 29.24
N GLN A 176 -30.32 2.61 29.62
CA GLN A 176 -30.99 1.46 30.24
C GLN A 176 -30.75 1.34 31.76
N ALA A 177 -30.20 2.35 32.44
CA ALA A 177 -30.10 2.35 33.90
C ALA A 177 -31.51 2.34 34.54
N PRO A 178 -31.78 1.50 35.55
CA PRO A 178 -33.14 1.22 36.00
C PRO A 178 -33.77 2.42 36.70
N ALA A 179 -34.93 2.85 36.21
CA ALA A 179 -35.97 3.45 37.04
C ALA A 179 -36.64 2.30 37.83
N ASP A 180 -36.93 2.54 39.11
CA ASP A 180 -37.45 1.62 40.14
C ASP A 180 -36.36 0.75 40.81
N THR A 181 -36.10 0.90 42.11
CA THR A 181 -37.07 0.89 43.22
C THR A 181 -36.65 1.80 44.38
N ALA A 182 -37.44 2.85 44.67
CA ALA A 182 -37.37 3.59 45.92
C ALA A 182 -38.77 4.00 46.37
N THR A 183 -39.61 3.02 46.70
CA THR A 183 -40.75 3.22 47.61
C THR A 183 -40.38 2.66 48.97
N VAL A 184 -39.71 3.48 49.77
CA VAL A 184 -39.58 3.26 51.22
C VAL A 184 -40.86 3.78 51.86
N ASP A 185 -41.78 2.87 52.20
CA ASP A 185 -43.01 3.18 52.93
C ASP A 185 -42.66 3.32 54.43
N ILE A 186 -42.66 4.55 54.94
CA ILE A 186 -42.55 4.85 56.37
C ILE A 186 -43.97 5.05 56.88
N ARG A 187 -44.49 4.09 57.67
CA ARG A 187 -45.64 4.33 58.54
C ARG A 187 -45.24 4.09 59.99
N ALA A 188 -45.33 5.19 60.74
CA ALA A 188 -45.35 5.26 62.20
C ALA A 188 -46.74 4.91 62.74
#